data_AF-A0A6B3GBV3-F1
#
_entry.id   AF-A0A6B3GBV3-F1
#
_cell.length_a   1.000
_cell.length_b   1.000
_cell.length_c   1.000
_cell.angle_alpha   90.00
_cell.angle_beta   90.00
_cell.angle_gamma   90.00
#
_symmetry.space_group_name_H-M   'P 1'
#
loop_
_entity.id
_entity.type
_entity.pdbx_description
1 polymer ?
#
loop_
_entity_poly.entity_id
_entity_poly.type
_entity_poly.pdbx_seq_one_letter_code
_entity_poly.pdbx_strand_id
1 'polypeptide(L)'
;TGEQVFAAFRRANEELGTSIVIVTHDQAVANEVRRTVAIRDGRTSSEVLRRTEVDAATGQESQVAREYAMLDRAGRLQLPADYTQALGMEHRVLLELEQDHIGVWPDAHGAPEKPEGSSDPQEKREK
;
A
#
# COMPACT_ATOMS: atom_id res chain seq x y z
N THR A 1 -15.61 -19.44 -18.09
CA THR A 1 -14.35 -18.87 -17.56
C THR A 1 -14.65 -18.01 -16.34
N GLY A 2 -13.63 -17.59 -15.57
CA GLY A 2 -13.81 -16.75 -14.37
C GLY A 2 -14.56 -15.44 -14.64
N GLU A 3 -14.26 -14.76 -15.76
CA GLU A 3 -14.99 -13.55 -16.20
C GLU A 3 -16.50 -13.75 -16.29
N GLN A 4 -16.96 -14.91 -16.80
CA GLN A 4 -18.38 -15.21 -16.91
C GLN A 4 -19.06 -15.31 -15.54
N VAL A 5 -18.34 -15.81 -14.53
CA VAL A 5 -18.84 -15.90 -13.15
C VAL A 5 -18.94 -14.49 -12.54
N PHE A 6 -17.92 -13.65 -12.68
CA PHE A 6 -17.99 -12.26 -12.19
C PHE A 6 -19.04 -11.43 -12.93
N ALA A 7 -19.23 -11.66 -14.23
CA ALA A 7 -20.32 -11.05 -14.99
C ALA A 7 -21.69 -11.47 -14.45
N ALA A 8 -21.86 -12.75 -14.12
CA ALA A 8 -23.09 -13.23 -13.49
C ALA A 8 -23.31 -12.61 -12.10
N PHE A 9 -22.27 -12.47 -11.27
CA PHE A 9 -22.37 -11.79 -9.97
C PHE A 9 -22.73 -10.31 -10.10
N ARG A 10 -22.13 -9.58 -11.05
CA ARG A 10 -22.50 -8.18 -11.33
C ARG A 10 -23.96 -8.07 -11.74
N ARG A 11 -24.40 -8.93 -12.66
CA ARG A 11 -25.78 -8.98 -13.14
C ARG A 11 -26.77 -9.28 -11.99
N ALA A 12 -26.47 -10.28 -11.16
CA ALA A 12 -27.31 -10.62 -10.01
C ALA A 12 -27.40 -9.46 -9.00
N ASN A 13 -26.30 -8.74 -8.74
CA ASN A 13 -26.32 -7.56 -7.87
C ASN A 13 -27.21 -6.45 -8.46
N GLU A 14 -27.06 -6.15 -9.76
CA GLU A 14 -27.80 -5.09 -10.45
C GLU A 14 -29.29 -5.41 -10.63
N GLU A 15 -29.65 -6.66 -10.93
CA GLU A 15 -31.04 -7.08 -11.15
C GLU A 15 -31.80 -7.39 -9.85
N LEU A 16 -31.11 -7.93 -8.83
CA LEU A 16 -31.75 -8.43 -7.60
C LEU A 16 -31.44 -7.58 -6.36
N GLY A 17 -30.62 -6.52 -6.47
CA GLY A 17 -30.19 -5.70 -5.33
C GLY A 17 -29.41 -6.47 -4.27
N THR A 18 -28.80 -7.61 -4.64
CA THR A 18 -28.12 -8.50 -3.70
C THR A 18 -26.67 -8.10 -3.50
N SER A 19 -26.25 -7.94 -2.24
CA SER A 19 -24.84 -7.74 -1.89
C SER A 19 -24.08 -9.06 -1.89
N ILE A 20 -22.97 -9.12 -2.64
CA ILE A 20 -22.11 -10.30 -2.75
C ILE A 20 -20.76 -9.97 -2.12
N VAL A 21 -20.32 -10.79 -1.17
CA VAL A 21 -18.99 -10.72 -0.57
C VAL A 21 -18.20 -11.96 -1.00
N ILE A 22 -17.02 -11.73 -1.57
CA ILE A 22 -16.10 -12.78 -2.00
C ILE A 22 -14.90 -12.72 -1.06
N VAL A 23 -14.61 -13.83 -0.38
CA VAL A 23 -13.39 -13.98 0.44
C VAL A 23 -12.42 -14.82 -0.35
N THR A 24 -11.24 -14.27 -0.60
CA THR A 24 -10.20 -14.93 -1.38
C THR A 24 -8.83 -14.52 -0.86
N HIS A 25 -7.86 -15.41 -1.02
CA HIS A 25 -6.44 -15.08 -0.92
C HIS A 25 -5.80 -14.92 -2.32
N ASP A 26 -6.53 -15.18 -3.39
CA ASP A 26 -6.07 -15.03 -4.77
C ASP A 26 -6.20 -13.58 -5.24
N GLN A 27 -5.05 -12.98 -5.56
CA GLN A 27 -4.96 -11.61 -6.02
C GLN A 27 -5.62 -11.38 -7.39
N ALA A 28 -5.66 -12.39 -8.26
CA ALA A 28 -6.33 -12.30 -9.55
C ALA A 28 -7.85 -12.11 -9.35
N VAL A 29 -8.45 -12.90 -8.47
CA VAL A 29 -9.87 -12.75 -8.07
C VAL A 29 -10.11 -11.37 -7.46
N ALA A 30 -9.18 -10.87 -6.63
CA ALA A 30 -9.30 -9.56 -6.00
C ALA A 30 -9.23 -8.40 -7.01
N ASN A 31 -8.58 -8.58 -8.16
CA ASN A 31 -8.47 -7.57 -9.22
C ASN A 31 -9.71 -7.49 -10.12
N GLU A 32 -10.54 -8.53 -10.17
CA GLU A 32 -11.76 -8.60 -11.01
C GLU A 32 -12.98 -7.88 -10.39
N VAL A 33 -12.86 -7.38 -9.15
CA VAL A 33 -13.95 -6.76 -8.41
C VAL A 33 -13.78 -5.25 -8.24
N ARG A 34 -14.92 -4.55 -8.15
CA ARG A 34 -14.99 -3.08 -8.02
C ARG A 34 -14.44 -2.56 -6.69
N ARG A 35 -14.48 -3.37 -5.63
CA ARG A 35 -14.01 -3.02 -4.28
C ARG A 35 -13.30 -4.21 -3.66
N THR A 36 -12.08 -3.99 -3.17
CA THR A 36 -11.31 -4.97 -2.41
C THR A 36 -11.02 -4.39 -1.03
N VAL A 37 -11.26 -5.17 0.02
CA VAL A 37 -10.85 -4.80 1.38
C VAL A 37 -9.81 -5.82 1.85
N ALA A 38 -8.59 -5.36 2.10
CA ALA A 38 -7.54 -6.19 2.65
C ALA A 38 -7.73 -6.30 4.17
N ILE A 39 -7.56 -7.51 4.72
CA ILE A 39 -7.60 -7.78 6.15
C ILE A 39 -6.26 -8.38 6.56
N ARG A 40 -5.63 -7.81 7.59
CA ARG A 40 -4.37 -8.27 8.19
C ARG A 40 -4.50 -8.22 9.71
N ASP A 41 -4.04 -9.27 10.40
CA ASP A 41 -4.14 -9.40 11.86
C ASP A 41 -5.55 -9.11 12.41
N GLY A 42 -6.58 -9.64 11.73
CA GLY A 42 -7.98 -9.44 12.11
C GLY A 42 -8.52 -8.02 11.92
N ARG A 43 -7.79 -7.14 11.22
CA ARG A 43 -8.17 -5.74 11.00
C ARG A 43 -8.16 -5.39 9.52
N THR A 44 -9.09 -4.53 9.10
CA THR A 44 -9.06 -3.91 7.77
C THR A 44 -7.80 -3.07 7.63
N SER A 45 -6.99 -3.36 6.60
CA SER A 45 -5.69 -2.72 6.36
C SER A 45 -5.78 -1.66 5.26
N SER A 46 -6.28 -2.05 4.09
CA SER A 46 -6.46 -1.16 2.94
C SER A 46 -7.75 -1.45 2.20
N GLU A 47 -8.22 -0.46 1.46
CA GLU A 47 -9.36 -0.53 0.57
C GLU A 47 -8.94 -0.09 -0.84
N VAL A 48 -9.16 -0.96 -1.82
CA VAL A 48 -8.93 -0.64 -3.24
C VAL A 48 -10.28 -0.46 -3.91
N LEU A 49 -10.49 0.72 -4.49
CA LEU A 49 -11.67 1.05 -5.29
C LEU A 49 -11.28 1.11 -6.77
N ARG A 50 -11.96 0.32 -7.59
CA ARG A 50 -11.80 0.29 -9.04
C ARG A 50 -13.03 0.87 -9.71
N ARG A 51 -12.82 1.81 -10.63
CA ARG A 51 -13.87 2.41 -11.46
C ARG A 51 -13.42 2.45 -12.91
N THR A 52 -14.39 2.31 -13.80
CA THR A 52 -14.21 2.59 -15.21
C THR A 52 -14.44 4.08 -15.43
N GLU A 53 -13.44 4.77 -15.96
CA GLU A 53 -13.55 6.14 -16.42
C GLU A 53 -13.62 6.14 -17.95
N VAL A 54 -14.54 6.94 -18.50
CA VAL A 54 -14.69 7.12 -19.94
C VAL A 54 -14.10 8.48 -20.29
N ASP A 55 -13.10 8.50 -21.16
CA ASP A 55 -12.53 9.73 -21.67
C ASP A 55 -13.59 10.44 -22.55
N ALA A 56 -13.93 11.68 -22.19
CA ALA A 56 -15.02 12.42 -22.84
C ALA A 56 -14.71 12.84 -24.28
N ALA A 57 -13.44 12.91 -24.68
CA ALA A 57 -13.01 13.35 -26.01
C ALA A 57 -12.81 12.18 -26.98
N THR A 58 -12.36 11.03 -26.49
CA THR A 58 -12.01 9.85 -27.29
C THR A 58 -12.98 8.68 -27.11
N GLY A 59 -13.81 8.72 -26.07
CA GLY A 59 -14.72 7.62 -25.72
C GLY A 59 -14.01 6.37 -25.19
N GLN A 60 -12.70 6.42 -24.95
CA GLN A 60 -11.95 5.28 -24.45
C GLN A 60 -12.26 5.02 -22.98
N GLU A 61 -12.49 3.76 -22.65
CA GLU A 61 -12.59 3.28 -21.28
C GLU A 61 -11.21 3.01 -20.70
N SER A 62 -10.98 3.49 -19.48
CA SER A 62 -9.80 3.17 -18.68
C SER A 62 -10.23 2.71 -17.29
N GLN A 63 -9.48 1.77 -16.71
CA GLN A 63 -9.68 1.38 -15.32
C GLN A 63 -8.78 2.22 -14.43
N VAL A 64 -9.38 2.91 -13.46
CA VAL A 64 -8.67 3.63 -12.42
C VAL A 64 -8.84 2.88 -11.11
N ALA A 65 -7.72 2.49 -10.52
CA ALA A 65 -7.65 1.88 -9.19
C ALA A 65 -7.10 2.91 -8.20
N ARG A 66 -7.80 3.09 -7.08
CA ARG A 66 -7.33 3.92 -5.97
C ARG A 66 -7.26 3.10 -4.70
N GLU A 67 -6.08 3.04 -4.10
CA GLU A 67 -5.85 2.40 -2.81
C GLU A 67 -5.92 3.42 -1.68
N TYR A 68 -6.59 3.05 -0.60
CA TYR A 68 -6.72 3.81 0.63
C TYR A 68 -6.21 2.96 1.79
N ALA A 69 -5.37 3.53 2.65
CA ALA A 69 -5.05 2.92 3.94
C ALA A 69 -6.18 3.21 4.93
N MET A 70 -6.56 2.22 5.73
CA MET A 70 -7.64 2.37 6.72
C MET A 70 -7.06 2.85 8.05
N LEU A 71 -7.61 3.95 8.59
CA LEU A 71 -7.35 4.40 9.94
C LEU A 71 -8.28 3.66 10.91
N ASP A 72 -7.71 2.85 11.80
CA ASP A 72 -8.52 2.14 12.79
C ASP A 72 -8.93 3.05 13.97
N ARG A 73 -9.81 2.54 14.85
CA ARG A 73 -10.31 3.31 16.01
C ARG A 73 -9.22 3.73 17.00
N ALA A 74 -8.09 3.03 17.02
CA ALA A 74 -6.95 3.38 17.86
C ALA A 74 -6.00 4.36 17.16
N GLY A 75 -6.36 4.85 15.97
CA GLY A 75 -5.55 5.78 15.18
C GLY A 75 -4.37 5.10 14.48
N ARG A 76 -4.37 3.77 14.33
CA ARG A 76 -3.28 3.06 13.64
C ARG A 76 -3.55 3.03 12.14
N LEU A 77 -2.50 3.21 11.37
CA LEU A 77 -2.49 3.11 9.91
C LEU A 77 -1.47 2.04 9.50
N GLN A 78 -1.86 1.14 8.61
CA GLN A 78 -0.95 0.17 8.00
C GLN A 78 -0.56 0.67 6.61
N LEU A 79 0.74 0.93 6.41
CA LEU A 79 1.27 1.31 5.11
C LEU A 79 1.42 0.06 4.21
N PRO A 80 1.18 0.18 2.89
CA PRO A 80 1.50 -0.89 1.95
C PRO A 80 2.98 -1.29 2.00
N ALA A 81 3.25 -2.60 1.98
CA ALA A 81 4.61 -3.13 2.13
C ALA A 81 5.54 -2.64 1.00
N ASP A 82 5.00 -2.58 -0.23
CA ASP A 82 5.72 -2.10 -1.41
C ASP A 82 6.19 -0.65 -1.23
N TYR A 83 5.43 0.17 -0.50
CA TYR A 83 5.76 1.59 -0.28
C TYR A 83 6.87 1.70 0.76
N THR A 84 6.73 1.00 1.88
CA THR A 84 7.77 0.98 2.92
C THR A 84 9.07 0.40 2.40
N GLN A 85 9.01 -0.64 1.55
CA GLN A 85 10.19 -1.23 0.93
C GLN A 85 10.85 -0.27 -0.06
N ALA A 86 10.06 0.37 -0.94
CA ALA A 86 10.57 1.31 -1.93
C ALA A 86 11.24 2.55 -1.28
N LEU A 87 10.75 2.95 -0.11
CA LEU A 87 11.27 4.11 0.65
C LEU A 87 12.31 3.73 1.71
N GLY A 88 12.70 2.45 1.82
CA GLY A 88 13.67 1.99 2.82
C GLY A 88 13.22 2.23 4.26
N MET A 89 11.91 2.18 4.52
CA MET A 89 11.33 2.32 5.86
C MET A 89 11.32 0.96 6.56
N GLU A 90 11.97 0.89 7.72
CA GLU A 90 12.05 -0.35 8.50
C GLU A 90 11.58 -0.14 9.95
N HIS A 91 12.53 0.02 10.87
CA HIS A 91 12.31 -0.08 12.31
C HIS A 91 11.59 1.14 12.88
N ARG A 92 11.94 2.32 12.37
CA ARG A 92 11.39 3.62 12.79
C ARG A 92 11.22 4.53 11.59
N VAL A 93 10.23 5.40 11.70
CA VAL A 93 9.97 6.49 10.76
C VAL A 93 9.83 7.79 11.55
N LEU A 94 10.29 8.88 10.97
CA LEU A 94 10.04 10.22 11.46
C LEU A 94 8.65 10.66 10.99
N LEU A 95 7.84 11.19 11.90
CA LEU A 95 6.55 11.79 11.61
C LEU A 95 6.63 13.30 11.74
N GLU A 96 6.23 14.00 10.69
CA GLU A 96 6.14 15.47 10.66
C GLU A 96 4.69 15.87 10.43
N LEU A 97 4.17 16.78 11.25
CA LEU A 97 2.82 17.31 11.10
C LEU A 97 2.87 18.54 10.21
N GLU A 98 2.27 18.43 9.02
CA GLU A 98 2.09 19.53 8.09
C GLU A 98 0.65 20.08 8.19
N GLN A 99 0.35 21.15 7.43
CA GLN A 99 -0.96 21.81 7.50
C GLN A 99 -2.13 20.91 7.05
N ASP A 100 -1.88 20.04 6.08
CA ASP A 100 -2.90 19.21 5.43
C ASP A 100 -2.58 17.71 5.43
N HIS A 101 -1.42 17.30 5.93
CA HIS A 101 -1.00 15.90 5.96
C HIS A 101 0.02 15.59 7.06
N ILE A 102 0.33 14.30 7.21
CA ILE A 102 1.45 13.82 8.02
C ILE A 102 2.54 13.34 7.05
N GLY A 103 3.71 13.96 7.11
CA GLY A 103 4.91 13.47 6.44
C GLY A 103 5.44 12.24 7.18
N VAL A 104 5.77 11.18 6.43
CA VAL A 104 6.36 9.94 6.97
C VAL A 104 7.68 9.70 6.25
N TRP A 105 8.79 9.71 7.00
CA TRP A 105 10.14 9.62 6.45
C TRP A 105 10.92 8.47 7.09
N PRO A 106 11.83 7.80 6.36
CA PRO A 106 12.71 6.80 6.97
C PRO A 106 13.61 7.44 8.05
N ASP A 107 13.95 6.69 9.09
CA ASP A 107 14.89 7.13 10.13
C ASP A 107 16.31 7.26 9.55
N ALA A 108 16.77 8.49 9.34
CA ALA A 108 18.10 8.78 8.79
C ALA A 108 19.25 8.33 9.72
N HIS A 109 18.98 8.07 11.01
CA HIS A 109 19.97 7.59 11.97
C HIS A 109 20.24 6.08 11.87
N GLY A 110 19.59 5.37 10.93
CA GLY A 110 19.78 3.94 10.69
C GLY A 110 20.85 3.58 9.64
N ALA A 111 21.58 4.55 9.10
CA ALA A 111 22.78 4.21 8.31
C ALA A 111 23.75 3.48 9.24
N PRO A 112 24.29 2.29 8.87
CA PRO A 112 25.26 1.61 9.72
C PRO A 112 26.42 2.58 9.99
N GLU A 113 26.66 2.87 11.28
CA GLU A 113 27.89 3.51 11.71
C GLU A 113 29.04 2.78 11.01
N LYS A 114 29.76 3.49 10.14
CA LYS A 114 31.05 2.98 9.67
C LYS A 114 31.87 2.67 10.92
N PRO A 115 32.46 1.48 11.05
CA PRO A 115 33.24 1.16 12.23
C PRO A 115 34.37 2.19 12.37
N GLU A 116 34.28 3.06 13.37
CA GLU A 116 35.41 3.85 13.86
C GLU A 116 36.39 2.86 14.48
N GLY A 117 37.41 2.50 13.69
CA GLY A 117 38.32 1.42 14.08
C GLY A 117 39.47 1.23 13.12
N SER A 118 40.19 2.30 12.79
CA SER A 118 41.59 2.18 12.38
C SER A 118 42.39 3.40 12.83
N SER A 119 42.42 3.64 14.13
CA SER A 119 43.62 4.16 14.76
C SER A 119 44.40 2.96 15.27
N ASP A 120 45.47 2.60 14.56
CA ASP A 120 46.61 1.96 15.22
C ASP A 120 47.89 2.75 14.91
N PRO A 121 48.73 3.07 15.92
CA PRO A 121 49.78 4.07 15.86
C PRO A 121 51.16 3.43 15.72
N GLN A 122 51.83 3.58 14.57
CA GLN A 122 53.26 3.36 14.36
C GLN A 122 53.68 4.30 13.20
N GLU A 123 54.79 5.01 13.15
CA GLU A 123 56.07 4.86 13.82
C GLU A 123 56.85 6.18 13.61
N LYS A 124 57.61 6.60 14.61
CA LYS A 124 58.67 7.59 14.47
C LYS A 124 59.66 7.11 13.39
N ARG A 125 60.07 7.97 12.46
CA ARG A 125 61.43 7.96 11.87
C ARG A 125 61.73 9.31 11.18
N GLU A 126 62.64 10.04 11.82
CA GLU A 126 63.68 10.90 11.23
C GLU A 126 63.35 11.89 10.09
N LYS A 127 63.39 13.18 10.41
CA LYS A 127 64.51 14.05 9.99
C LYS A 127 64.68 15.24 10.92
#